data_AF-A0A453PE89-F1
#
_entry.id   AF-A0A453PE89-F1
#
_cell.length_a   1.000
_cell.length_b   1.000
_cell.length_c   1.000
_cell.angle_alpha   90.00
_cell.angle_beta   90.00
_cell.angle_gamma   90.00
#
_symmetry.space_group_name_H-M   'P 1'
#
loop_
_entity.id
_entity.type
_entity.pdbx_description
1 polymer ?
#
loop_
_entity_poly.entity_id
_entity_poly.type
_entity_poly.pdbx_seq_one_letter_code
_entity_poly.pdbx_strand_id
1 'polypeptide(L)' 'MAAFCGTPDSTESSYPSEFLSWDGIHFTDAANRFIAQALLRRLYNASAMAEPQTALL' A
#
# COMPACT_ATOMS: atom_id res chain seq x y z
N MET A 1 -15.92 -17.67 2.55
CA MET A 1 -15.76 -16.51 3.45
C MET A 1 -14.32 -16.55 3.93
N ALA A 2 -13.55 -15.46 3.81
CA ALA A 2 -12.20 -15.41 4.40
C ALA A 2 -12.35 -15.42 5.93
N ALA A 3 -11.55 -16.23 6.63
CA ALA A 3 -11.53 -16.23 8.08
C ALA A 3 -10.85 -14.95 8.58
N PHE A 4 -11.40 -14.33 9.62
CA PHE A 4 -10.75 -13.19 10.24
C PHE A 4 -9.44 -13.63 10.89
N CYS A 5 -8.43 -12.76 10.86
CA CYS A 5 -7.19 -13.03 11.57
C CYS A 5 -7.44 -13.25 13.05
N GLY A 6 -6.87 -14.31 13.61
CA GLY A 6 -6.96 -14.62 15.04
C GLY A 6 -8.23 -15.35 15.46
N THR A 7 -9.11 -15.72 14.53
CA THR A 7 -10.19 -16.67 14.85
C THR A 7 -9.64 -18.09 14.97
N PRO A 8 -10.23 -18.95 15.82
CA PRO A 8 -9.99 -20.39 15.75
C PRO A 8 -10.17 -20.87 14.31
N ASP A 9 -9.28 -21.76 13.86
CA ASP A 9 -9.21 -22.31 12.50
C ASP A 9 -8.74 -21.34 11.40
N SER A 10 -8.33 -20.10 11.73
CA SER A 10 -7.62 -19.27 10.77
C SER A 10 -6.21 -19.83 10.49
N THR A 11 -5.84 -19.86 9.21
CA THR A 11 -4.51 -20.28 8.76
C THR A 11 -3.82 -19.10 8.09
N GLU A 12 -2.57 -18.86 8.47
CA GLU A 12 -1.73 -17.89 7.77
C GLU A 12 -1.18 -18.50 6.48
N SER A 13 -1.05 -17.67 5.44
CA SER A 13 -0.37 -18.06 4.20
C SER A 13 1.14 -18.11 4.43
N SER A 14 1.83 -19.10 3.86
CA SER A 14 3.30 -19.12 3.83
C SER A 14 3.91 -17.99 2.98
N TYR A 15 3.10 -17.33 2.13
CA TYR A 15 3.52 -16.28 1.22
C TYR A 15 2.59 -15.05 1.32
N PRO A 16 2.53 -14.36 2.47
CA PRO A 16 1.56 -13.28 2.69
C PRO A 16 1.77 -12.09 1.74
N SER A 17 2.98 -11.92 1.17
CA SER A 17 3.27 -10.87 0.20
C SER A 17 2.63 -11.07 -1.17
N GLU A 18 2.16 -12.28 -1.48
CA GLU A 18 1.51 -12.60 -2.77
C GLU A 18 0.00 -12.33 -2.75
N PHE A 19 -0.55 -11.98 -1.58
CA PHE A 19 -1.98 -11.72 -1.40
C PHE A 19 -2.23 -10.23 -1.13
N LEU A 20 -3.34 -9.74 -1.66
CA LEU A 20 -3.79 -8.37 -1.42
C LEU A 20 -4.33 -8.21 0.01
N SER A 21 -5.14 -9.16 0.47
CA SER A 21 -5.82 -9.11 1.76
C SER A 21 -5.27 -10.14 2.73
N TRP A 22 -5.16 -9.73 3.99
CA TRP A 22 -4.75 -10.56 5.12
C TRP A 22 -5.92 -11.39 5.66
N ASP A 23 -7.08 -10.77 5.88
CA ASP A 23 -8.25 -11.40 6.54
C ASP A 23 -9.60 -11.09 5.87
N GLY A 24 -9.58 -10.49 4.68
CA GLY A 24 -10.76 -10.00 3.96
C GLY A 24 -11.14 -8.55 4.28
N ILE A 25 -10.55 -7.91 5.28
CA ILE A 25 -10.77 -6.49 5.62
C ILE A 25 -9.47 -5.69 5.54
N HIS A 26 -8.41 -6.21 6.15
CA HIS A 26 -7.11 -5.57 6.19
C HIS A 26 -6.29 -5.99 4.96
N PHE A 27 -5.53 -5.04 4.40
CA PHE A 27 -4.51 -5.36 3.42
C PHE A 27 -3.25 -5.92 4.08
N THR A 28 -2.53 -6.74 3.33
CA THR A 28 -1.21 -7.23 3.74
C THR A 28 -0.21 -6.08 3.78
N ASP A 29 0.89 -6.26 4.51
CA ASP A 29 1.98 -5.27 4.55
C ASP A 29 2.52 -4.97 3.14
N ALA A 30 2.68 -5.99 2.29
CA ALA A 30 3.15 -5.83 0.92
C ALA A 30 2.21 -4.95 0.09
N ALA A 31 0.89 -5.15 0.20
CA ALA A 31 -0.11 -4.32 -0.45
C ALA A 31 -0.09 -2.87 0.06
N ASN A 32 -0.02 -2.68 1.38
CA ASN A 32 0.08 -1.33 1.96
C ASN A 32 1.37 -0.61 1.52
N ARG A 33 2.51 -1.32 1.46
CA ARG A 33 3.78 -0.78 0.96
C ARG A 33 3.65 -0.35 -0.49
N PHE A 34 3.00 -1.14 -1.34
CA PHE A 34 2.75 -0.77 -2.73
C PHE A 34 1.90 0.50 -2.85
N ILE A 35 0.78 0.58 -2.10
CA ILE A 35 -0.11 1.74 -2.09
C ILE A 35 0.64 3.00 -1.60
N ALA A 36 1.36 2.89 -0.48
CA ALA A 36 2.12 3.99 0.08
C ALA A 36 3.19 4.50 -0.90
N GLN A 37 3.92 3.61 -1.57
CA GLN A 37 4.90 3.99 -2.59
C GLN A 37 4.25 4.72 -3.77
N ALA A 38 3.11 4.24 -4.26
CA ALA A 38 2.39 4.89 -5.36
C ALA A 38 1.90 6.29 -4.97
N LEU A 39 1.35 6.44 -3.76
CA LEU A 39 0.91 7.73 -3.23
C LEU A 39 2.08 8.70 -3.04
N LEU A 40 3.15 8.26 -2.39
CA LEU A 40 4.34 9.10 -2.17
C LEU A 40 4.94 9.55 -3.50
N ARG A 41 5.12 8.65 -4.47
CA ARG A 41 5.62 9.02 -5.81
C ARG A 41 4.74 10.07 -6.49
N ARG A 42 3.42 9.91 -6.42
CA ARG A 42 2.49 10.90 -6.97
C ARG A 42 2.61 12.25 -6.27
N LEU A 43 2.67 12.26 -4.94
CA LEU A 43 2.78 13.49 -4.16
C LEU A 43 4.11 14.20 -4.40
N TYR A 44 5.23 13.48 -4.40
CA TYR A 44 6.54 14.03 -4.75
C TYR A 44 6.53 14.63 -6.16
N ASN A 45 6.00 13.92 -7.14
CA ASN A 45 5.93 14.43 -8.52
C ASN A 45 4.99 15.63 -8.64
N ALA A 46 3.84 15.61 -7.96
CA ALA A 46 2.92 16.74 -7.94
C ALA A 46 3.55 17.98 -7.29
N SER A 47 4.28 17.81 -6.19
CA SER A 47 5.03 18.91 -5.56
C SER A 47 6.17 19.42 -6.44
N ALA A 48 6.87 18.53 -7.16
CA ALA A 48 7.92 18.92 -8.10
C ALA A 48 7.38 19.69 -9.32
N MET A 49 6.15 19.39 -9.75
CA MET A 49 5.46 20.16 -10.81
C MET A 49 4.78 21.43 -10.29
N ALA A 50 4.58 21.55 -8.97
CA ALA A 50 3.96 22.72 -8.34
C ALA A 50 4.99 23.83 -8.03
N GLU A 51 6.30 23.51 -8.01
CA GLU A 51 7.36 24.51 -8.02
C GLU A 51 7.37 25.20 -9.40
N PRO A 52 7.00 26.49 -9.49
CA PRO A 52 7.04 27.19 -10.75
C PRO A 52 8.51 27.44 -11.10
N GLN A 53 8.90 27.07 -12.32
CA GLN A 53 10.25 27.28 -12.86
C GLN A 53 10.51 28.76 -13.20
N THR A 54 10.02 29.71 -12.41
CA THR A 54 10.09 31.16 -12.63
C THR A 54 11.02 31.85 -11.64
N ALA A 55 12.25 31.35 -11.52
CA ALA A 55 13.33 32.05 -10.82
C ALA A 55 14.66 32.00 -11.60
N LEU A 56 14.61 31.91 -12.93
CA LEU A 56 15.77 32.09 -13.80
C LEU A 56 15.35 32.78 -15.11
N LEU A 57 14.92 34.04 -15.03
CA LEU A 57 15.10 35.09 -16.06
C LEU A 57 15.05 36.46 -15.36
#